data_AF-A0A8J6LV42-F1
#
_entry.id   AF-A0A8J6LV42-F1
#
_cell.length_a   1.000
_cell.length_b   1.000
_cell.length_c   1.000
_cell.angle_alpha   90.00
_cell.angle_beta   90.00
_cell.angle_gamma   90.00
#
_symmetry.space_group_name_H-M   'P 1'
#
loop_
_entity.id
_entity.type
_entity.pdbx_description
1 polymer ?
#
loop_
_entity_poly.entity_id
_entity_poly.type
_entity_poly.pdbx_seq_one_letter_code
_entity_poly.pdbx_strand_id
1 'polypeptide(L)'
;MSQLVAPGATRSRAGRWLVGVFAVLLITAGSITIGLHGRQGSLTGPAASRSVSPTAGGDVVSPGTANSAPLALRIPAIDLSVPLMTLGLNADSTVEVPVNFQDAGWFRLGPPPGAVGSAVILGHVDSHQGPAVFFRLRFMRTGDTVEVSRSDGTVAHFVVDKVATYLKKEFPAELVYGSHGYSALQLVTCGGEYDPRSRSYLSNVVVYTKLVAITPAAAKAKPVNQE
;
A
#
# COMPACT_ATOMS: atom_id res chain seq x y z
N MET A 1 -55.59 -29.60 28.11
CA MET A 1 -54.92 -30.23 26.96
C MET A 1 -55.09 -29.25 25.79
N SER A 2 -54.13 -28.33 25.57
CA SER A 2 -53.12 -28.37 24.49
C SER A 2 -53.75 -28.09 23.11
N GLN A 3 -53.40 -27.12 22.25
CA GLN A 3 -52.26 -26.19 22.10
C GLN A 3 -52.67 -24.92 21.30
N LEU A 4 -51.85 -23.87 21.39
CA LEU A 4 -51.71 -22.74 20.45
C LEU A 4 -51.30 -23.21 19.03
N VAL A 5 -51.70 -22.49 17.97
CA VAL A 5 -50.80 -22.02 16.88
C VAL A 5 -51.42 -20.77 16.21
N ALA A 6 -50.63 -19.70 16.12
CA ALA A 6 -50.81 -18.54 15.23
C ALA A 6 -49.60 -18.46 14.24
N PRO A 7 -49.49 -17.43 13.38
CA PRO A 7 -49.76 -17.47 11.95
C PRO A 7 -48.51 -17.67 11.07
N GLY A 8 -48.76 -17.90 9.77
CA GLY A 8 -47.76 -18.15 8.74
C GLY A 8 -46.78 -16.99 8.52
N ALA A 9 -45.49 -17.32 8.60
CA ALA A 9 -44.39 -16.47 8.17
C ALA A 9 -44.15 -16.64 6.66
N THR A 10 -44.21 -15.52 5.95
CA THR A 10 -43.78 -15.36 4.55
C THR A 10 -42.30 -15.69 4.39
N ARG A 11 -41.98 -16.66 3.52
CA ARG A 11 -40.60 -16.99 3.13
C ARG A 11 -40.07 -15.92 2.17
N SER A 12 -39.19 -15.03 2.64
CA SER A 12 -38.32 -14.25 1.76
C SER A 12 -37.15 -15.14 1.30
N ARG A 13 -37.04 -15.35 -0.02
CA ARG A 13 -35.89 -16.04 -0.63
C ARG A 13 -34.69 -15.08 -0.63
N ALA A 14 -33.80 -15.21 0.35
CA ALA A 14 -32.47 -14.62 0.28
C ALA A 14 -31.63 -15.37 -0.77
N GLY A 15 -31.14 -14.65 -1.77
CA GLY A 15 -30.26 -15.19 -2.81
C GLY A 15 -28.92 -15.64 -2.22
N ARG A 16 -28.57 -16.91 -2.48
CA ARG A 16 -27.28 -17.50 -2.12
C ARG A 16 -26.22 -16.99 -3.11
N TRP A 17 -25.38 -16.04 -2.70
CA TRP A 17 -24.11 -15.78 -3.37
C TRP A 17 -23.05 -16.69 -2.75
N LEU A 18 -22.87 -17.87 -3.33
CA LEU A 18 -21.80 -18.79 -2.98
C LEU A 18 -20.71 -18.70 -4.05
N VAL A 19 -19.65 -17.94 -3.78
CA VAL A 19 -18.31 -18.25 -4.26
C VAL A 19 -17.31 -17.71 -3.23
N GLY A 20 -16.96 -18.55 -2.25
CA GLY A 20 -15.84 -18.30 -1.32
C GLY A 20 -14.69 -19.19 -1.75
N VAL A 21 -13.56 -18.58 -2.11
CA VAL A 21 -12.42 -19.26 -2.72
C VAL A 21 -11.14 -18.64 -2.15
N PHE A 22 -10.08 -19.43 -1.99
CA PHE A 22 -9.08 -19.24 -0.93
C PHE A 22 -7.68 -19.03 -1.49
N ALA A 23 -6.89 -18.08 -0.98
CA ALA A 23 -5.50 -17.97 -1.42
C ALA A 23 -4.51 -17.56 -0.32
N VAL A 24 -3.37 -18.25 -0.33
CA VAL A 24 -2.11 -17.85 0.29
C VAL A 24 -1.40 -16.91 -0.72
N LEU A 25 -0.93 -15.76 -0.24
CA LEU A 25 -0.21 -14.80 -1.07
C LEU A 25 1.23 -15.34 -1.28
N LEU A 26 1.56 -15.75 -2.50
CA LEU A 26 2.92 -16.08 -2.92
C LEU A 26 3.34 -15.05 -3.96
N ILE A 27 4.25 -14.15 -3.60
CA ILE A 27 4.87 -13.18 -4.51
C ILE A 27 6.31 -13.62 -4.75
N THR A 28 6.55 -14.21 -5.92
CA THR A 28 7.89 -14.52 -6.39
C THR A 28 8.59 -13.22 -6.80
N ALA A 29 9.58 -12.78 -6.02
CA ALA A 29 10.46 -11.69 -6.42
C ALA A 29 11.48 -12.22 -7.45
N GLY A 30 11.53 -11.61 -8.64
CA GLY A 30 12.57 -11.90 -9.63
C GLY A 30 13.94 -11.45 -9.12
N SER A 31 14.97 -12.28 -9.26
CA SER A 31 16.33 -12.02 -8.79
C SER A 31 16.94 -10.79 -9.48
N ILE A 32 17.34 -9.78 -8.70
CA ILE A 32 17.99 -8.56 -9.20
C ILE A 32 19.50 -8.81 -9.29
N THR A 33 20.08 -8.81 -10.50
CA THR A 33 21.53 -8.73 -10.71
C THR A 33 21.93 -7.28 -11.00
N ILE A 34 22.61 -6.64 -10.05
CA ILE A 34 23.13 -5.27 -10.21
C ILE A 34 24.39 -5.32 -11.07
N GLY A 35 24.28 -4.86 -12.32
CA GLY A 35 25.42 -4.62 -13.21
C GLY A 35 25.95 -3.19 -13.05
N LEU A 36 27.00 -3.00 -12.25
CA LEU A 36 27.78 -1.76 -12.20
C LEU A 36 28.74 -1.69 -13.40
N HIS A 37 28.42 -0.89 -14.41
CA HIS A 37 29.40 -0.43 -15.40
C HIS A 37 29.42 1.10 -15.41
N GLY A 38 30.37 1.66 -14.65
CA GLY A 38 30.70 3.08 -14.69
C GLY A 38 31.45 3.43 -15.97
N ARG A 39 30.92 4.36 -16.76
CA ARG A 39 31.69 5.13 -17.75
C ARG A 39 31.95 6.52 -17.20
N GLN A 40 33.20 6.78 -16.86
CA GLN A 40 33.71 8.12 -16.65
C GLN A 40 33.85 8.81 -18.01
N GLY A 41 33.15 9.93 -18.18
CA GLY A 41 33.37 10.87 -19.27
C GLY A 41 33.70 12.22 -18.67
N SER A 42 34.98 12.57 -18.62
CA SER A 42 35.43 13.95 -18.39
C SER A 42 35.28 14.73 -19.68
N LEU A 43 34.60 15.88 -19.64
CA LEU A 43 34.81 16.97 -20.59
C LEU A 43 34.82 18.30 -19.83
N THR A 44 35.98 18.94 -19.87
CA THR A 44 36.28 20.30 -19.43
C THR A 44 35.60 21.34 -20.33
N GLY A 45 35.12 22.43 -19.73
CA GLY A 45 34.75 23.66 -20.44
C GLY A 45 34.37 24.76 -19.43
N PRO A 46 34.98 25.97 -19.49
CA PRO A 46 34.71 27.05 -18.54
C PRO A 46 33.61 27.99 -19.07
N ALA A 47 32.67 28.41 -18.22
CA ALA A 47 31.83 29.58 -18.48
C ALA A 47 31.29 30.19 -17.18
N ALA A 48 31.33 31.52 -17.14
CA ALA A 48 31.17 32.37 -15.97
C ALA A 48 29.74 32.52 -15.42
N SER A 49 29.70 32.76 -14.11
CA SER A 49 28.77 33.55 -13.29
C SER A 49 27.35 33.84 -13.79
N ARG A 50 26.35 33.31 -13.08
CA ARG A 50 25.21 34.08 -12.55
C ARG A 50 24.77 33.48 -11.21
N SER A 51 25.04 34.20 -10.12
CA SER A 51 24.39 33.97 -8.83
C SER A 51 22.94 34.41 -8.95
N VAL A 52 22.02 33.45 -8.95
CA VAL A 52 20.59 33.70 -8.80
C VAL A 52 20.22 33.20 -7.42
N SER A 53 19.98 34.11 -6.48
CA SER A 53 19.37 33.79 -5.19
C SER A 53 17.92 33.37 -5.42
N PRO A 54 17.48 32.18 -4.98
CA PRO A 54 16.06 31.89 -4.89
C PRO A 54 15.54 32.46 -3.57
N THR A 55 14.73 33.50 -3.67
CA THR A 55 13.84 33.97 -2.61
C THR A 55 12.75 32.92 -2.36
N ALA A 56 12.66 32.51 -1.09
CA ALA A 56 11.57 31.85 -0.35
C ALA A 56 10.29 31.41 -1.10
N GLY A 57 9.90 30.15 -0.88
CA GLY A 57 8.53 29.69 -1.15
C GLY A 57 8.38 28.19 -1.35
N GLY A 58 8.93 27.36 -0.46
CA GLY A 58 8.65 25.93 -0.44
C GLY A 58 8.88 25.42 0.96
N ASP A 59 7.83 24.93 1.60
CA ASP A 59 7.93 24.25 2.89
C ASP A 59 8.99 23.16 2.77
N VAL A 60 10.11 23.39 3.44
CA VAL A 60 11.18 22.41 3.57
C VAL A 60 10.55 21.26 4.34
N VAL A 61 10.23 20.17 3.63
CA VAL A 61 9.93 18.88 4.26
C VAL A 61 11.07 18.60 5.21
N SER A 62 10.79 18.74 6.50
CA SER A 62 11.82 18.67 7.54
C SER A 62 12.50 17.30 7.43
N PRO A 63 13.83 17.22 7.27
CA PRO A 63 14.55 15.97 6.97
C PRO A 63 14.31 14.82 7.95
N GLY A 64 13.83 15.12 9.16
CA GLY A 64 13.47 14.13 10.17
C GLY A 64 12.17 13.36 9.91
N THR A 65 11.31 13.83 9.00
CA THR A 65 9.98 13.24 8.74
C THR A 65 9.98 12.13 7.70
N ALA A 66 11.09 11.84 7.02
CA ALA A 66 11.11 10.83 5.97
C ALA A 66 11.12 9.40 6.52
N ASN A 67 11.64 9.15 7.73
CA ASN A 67 11.94 7.79 8.22
C ASN A 67 10.94 7.19 9.21
N SER A 68 9.81 7.85 9.46
CA SER A 68 8.82 7.42 10.46
C SER A 68 8.02 6.21 9.99
N ALA A 69 7.94 5.18 10.84
CA ALA A 69 7.26 3.92 10.56
C ALA A 69 5.75 4.13 10.38
N PRO A 70 5.11 3.41 9.45
CA PRO A 70 3.67 3.50 9.24
C PRO A 70 2.91 2.76 10.35
N LEU A 71 1.78 3.33 10.78
CA LEU A 71 0.94 2.79 11.86
C LEU A 71 -0.41 2.30 11.35
N ALA A 72 -1.06 3.06 10.45
CA ALA A 72 -2.34 2.67 9.88
C ALA A 72 -2.49 3.17 8.45
N LEU A 73 -3.27 2.44 7.67
CA LEU A 73 -3.66 2.76 6.29
C LEU A 73 -5.15 3.11 6.27
N ARG A 74 -5.49 4.23 5.62
CA ARG A 74 -6.86 4.65 5.37
C ARG A 74 -7.08 4.98 3.90
N ILE A 75 -8.18 4.48 3.34
CA ILE A 75 -8.57 4.70 1.95
C ILE A 75 -10.08 4.99 1.90
N PRO A 76 -10.49 6.26 1.92
CA PRO A 76 -11.89 6.65 2.02
C PRO A 76 -12.77 6.11 0.88
N ALA A 77 -12.26 6.11 -0.35
CA ALA A 77 -13.03 5.72 -1.54
C ALA A 77 -13.54 4.26 -1.52
N ILE A 78 -12.93 3.39 -0.70
CA ILE A 78 -13.32 1.99 -0.56
C ILE A 78 -13.73 1.62 0.88
N ASP A 79 -13.85 2.62 1.75
CA ASP A 79 -14.18 2.47 3.18
C ASP A 79 -13.21 1.53 3.91
N LEU A 80 -11.90 1.75 3.72
CA LEU A 80 -10.84 0.97 4.37
C LEU A 80 -10.15 1.81 5.44
N SER A 81 -10.00 1.23 6.64
CA SER A 81 -9.15 1.73 7.73
C SER A 81 -8.60 0.54 8.50
N VAL A 82 -7.27 0.36 8.51
CA VAL A 82 -6.63 -0.82 9.10
C VAL A 82 -5.28 -0.47 9.73
N PRO A 83 -4.93 -1.02 10.91
CA PRO A 83 -3.56 -0.92 11.42
C PRO A 83 -2.59 -1.66 10.50
N LEU A 84 -1.33 -1.22 10.50
CA LEU A 84 -0.27 -1.82 9.70
C LEU A 84 0.69 -2.61 10.58
N MET A 85 0.91 -3.87 10.21
CA MET A 85 2.04 -4.64 10.73
C MET A 85 3.27 -4.48 9.84
N THR A 86 4.40 -5.05 10.27
CA THR A 86 5.62 -5.10 9.46
C THR A 86 5.76 -6.47 8.80
N LEU A 87 6.23 -6.47 7.55
CA LEU A 87 6.49 -7.66 6.75
C LEU A 87 7.96 -7.65 6.30
N GLY A 88 8.61 -8.79 6.43
CA GLY A 88 9.96 -9.05 5.94
C GLY A 88 9.97 -9.91 4.68
N LEU A 89 10.94 -10.82 4.64
CA LEU A 89 11.09 -11.83 3.59
C LEU A 89 11.02 -13.21 4.23
N ASN A 90 10.35 -14.12 3.54
CA ASN A 90 10.40 -15.55 3.82
C ASN A 90 11.81 -16.11 3.51
N ALA A 91 12.09 -17.34 3.95
CA ALA A 91 13.36 -18.01 3.70
C ALA A 91 13.70 -18.19 2.21
N ASP A 92 12.68 -18.24 1.34
CA ASP A 92 12.81 -18.32 -0.11
C ASP A 92 12.94 -16.96 -0.80
N SER A 93 13.16 -15.88 -0.02
CA SER A 93 13.26 -14.49 -0.47
C SER A 93 11.97 -13.91 -1.08
N THR A 94 10.83 -14.58 -0.92
CA THR A 94 9.53 -13.97 -1.21
C THR A 94 9.11 -13.01 -0.11
N VAL A 95 8.29 -12.01 -0.43
CA VAL A 95 7.77 -11.06 0.57
C VAL A 95 6.82 -11.78 1.53
N GLU A 96 7.00 -11.58 2.83
CA GLU A 96 6.08 -12.06 3.85
C GLU A 96 4.68 -11.48 3.64
N VAL A 97 3.66 -12.19 4.12
CA VAL A 97 2.26 -11.84 3.89
C VAL A 97 1.50 -11.94 5.22
N PRO A 98 0.51 -11.08 5.47
CA PRO A 98 -0.21 -11.11 6.75
C PRO A 98 -0.80 -12.49 7.03
N VAL A 99 -0.72 -12.97 8.27
CA VAL A 99 -1.30 -14.26 8.66
C VAL A 99 -2.83 -14.19 8.65
N ASN A 100 -3.40 -13.10 9.16
CA ASN A 100 -4.85 -12.89 9.15
C ASN A 100 -5.28 -12.21 7.84
N PHE A 101 -6.40 -12.67 7.29
CA PHE A 101 -6.94 -12.12 6.04
C PHE A 101 -7.41 -10.66 6.15
N GLN A 102 -7.72 -10.18 7.35
CA GLN A 102 -8.16 -8.79 7.57
C GLN A 102 -7.02 -7.84 7.94
N ASP A 103 -5.78 -8.33 8.00
CA ASP A 103 -4.61 -7.52 8.32
C ASP A 103 -3.88 -7.08 7.04
N ALA A 104 -3.26 -5.91 7.11
CA ALA A 104 -2.35 -5.40 6.09
C ALA A 104 -0.97 -5.12 6.70
N GLY A 105 0.07 -5.23 5.88
CA GLY A 105 1.43 -5.03 6.36
C GLY A 105 2.33 -4.28 5.39
N TRP A 106 3.21 -3.46 5.95
CA TRP A 106 4.24 -2.73 5.20
C TRP A 106 5.51 -3.57 5.06
N PHE A 107 6.04 -3.65 3.84
CA PHE A 107 7.30 -4.31 3.55
C PHE A 107 8.50 -3.48 4.04
N ARG A 108 9.06 -3.87 5.18
CA ARG A 108 10.02 -3.07 5.96
C ARG A 108 11.41 -2.90 5.35
N LEU A 109 11.74 -3.67 4.31
CA LEU A 109 13.01 -3.55 3.59
C LEU A 109 12.96 -2.48 2.49
N GLY A 110 11.77 -1.98 2.15
CA GLY A 110 11.59 -0.78 1.35
C GLY A 110 11.59 0.49 2.20
N PRO A 111 11.50 1.67 1.57
CA PRO A 111 11.34 2.92 2.29
C PRO A 111 10.00 2.97 3.05
N PRO A 112 9.93 3.68 4.19
CA PRO A 112 8.67 3.96 4.84
C PRO A 112 7.81 4.93 4.00
N PRO A 113 6.48 4.85 4.07
CA PRO A 113 5.59 5.75 3.33
C PRO A 113 5.88 7.22 3.64
N GLY A 114 6.28 7.98 2.62
CA GLY A 114 6.66 9.40 2.71
C GLY A 114 8.11 9.66 2.32
N ALA A 115 9.00 8.69 2.51
CA ALA A 115 10.36 8.74 1.98
C ALA A 115 10.38 8.54 0.45
N VAL A 116 11.44 9.05 -0.18
CA VAL A 116 11.71 8.82 -1.61
C VAL A 116 11.95 7.33 -1.87
N GLY A 117 11.36 6.82 -2.95
CA GLY A 117 11.38 5.41 -3.34
C GLY A 117 9.98 4.81 -3.30
N SER A 118 9.88 3.48 -3.38
CA SER A 118 8.60 2.77 -3.42
C SER A 118 8.32 2.04 -2.11
N ALA A 119 7.48 2.64 -1.27
CA ALA A 119 6.92 1.95 -0.12
C ALA A 119 5.88 0.93 -0.61
N VAL A 120 5.82 -0.26 0.00
CA VAL A 120 4.87 -1.30 -0.42
C VAL A 120 4.07 -1.81 0.77
N ILE A 121 2.74 -1.85 0.62
CA ILE A 121 1.83 -2.45 1.59
C ILE A 121 1.07 -3.59 0.92
N LEU A 122 1.00 -4.73 1.61
CA LEU A 122 0.41 -5.97 1.13
C LEU A 122 -0.77 -6.41 2.00
N GLY A 123 -1.74 -7.05 1.37
CA GLY A 123 -2.92 -7.58 2.04
C GLY A 123 -3.69 -8.58 1.16
N HIS A 124 -4.52 -9.39 1.79
CA HIS A 124 -5.29 -10.44 1.11
C HIS A 124 -6.48 -9.87 0.33
N VAL A 125 -6.84 -10.52 -0.78
CA VAL A 125 -8.00 -10.15 -1.60
C VAL A 125 -9.28 -10.75 -1.03
N ASP A 126 -9.26 -12.00 -0.60
CA ASP A 126 -10.39 -12.69 0.03
C ASP A 126 -9.92 -13.79 0.99
N SER A 127 -10.91 -14.48 1.56
CA SER A 127 -10.73 -15.55 2.52
C SER A 127 -11.87 -16.57 2.38
N HIS A 128 -11.80 -17.63 3.19
CA HIS A 128 -12.87 -18.61 3.29
C HIS A 128 -14.22 -18.04 3.74
N GLN A 129 -14.19 -16.90 4.44
CA GLN A 129 -15.37 -16.26 5.03
C GLN A 129 -15.90 -15.12 4.16
N GLY A 130 -15.24 -14.84 3.02
CA GLY A 130 -15.60 -13.77 2.11
C GLY A 130 -14.48 -12.75 1.90
N PRO A 131 -14.81 -11.51 1.50
CA PRO A 131 -13.87 -10.44 1.23
C PRO A 131 -12.84 -10.22 2.36
N ALA A 132 -11.58 -9.99 1.97
CA ALA A 132 -10.47 -9.66 2.86
C ALA A 132 -10.13 -8.17 2.79
N VAL A 133 -9.11 -7.75 3.53
CA VAL A 133 -8.74 -6.34 3.72
C VAL A 133 -8.62 -5.56 2.41
N PHE A 134 -8.05 -6.18 1.36
CA PHE A 134 -7.76 -5.54 0.08
C PHE A 134 -8.69 -5.97 -1.05
N PHE A 135 -9.81 -6.65 -0.75
CA PHE A 135 -10.81 -7.07 -1.75
C PHE A 135 -11.24 -5.94 -2.69
N ARG A 136 -11.33 -4.72 -2.15
CA ARG A 136 -11.85 -3.55 -2.86
C ARG A 136 -10.80 -2.74 -3.61
N LEU A 137 -9.50 -3.06 -3.54
CA LEU A 137 -8.46 -2.30 -4.24
C LEU A 137 -8.70 -2.19 -5.74
N ARG A 138 -9.26 -3.24 -6.37
CA ARG A 138 -9.61 -3.24 -7.81
C ARG A 138 -10.68 -2.22 -8.20
N PHE A 139 -11.40 -1.63 -7.25
CA PHE A 139 -12.43 -0.62 -7.51
C PHE A 139 -11.91 0.81 -7.37
N MET A 140 -10.66 0.97 -6.90
CA MET A 140 -10.02 2.28 -6.83
C MET A 140 -9.79 2.87 -8.21
N ARG A 141 -9.68 4.18 -8.28
CA ARG A 141 -9.51 4.96 -9.51
C ARG A 141 -8.43 6.00 -9.34
N THR A 142 -7.88 6.45 -10.47
CA THR A 142 -6.99 7.61 -10.50
C THR A 142 -7.66 8.81 -9.80
N GLY A 143 -6.93 9.46 -8.91
CA GLY A 143 -7.45 10.57 -8.09
C GLY A 143 -7.91 10.16 -6.69
N ASP A 144 -8.12 8.87 -6.40
CA ASP A 144 -8.48 8.44 -5.04
C ASP A 144 -7.33 8.71 -4.06
N THR A 145 -7.68 9.13 -2.84
CA THR A 145 -6.70 9.42 -1.78
C THR A 145 -6.37 8.17 -0.97
N VAL A 146 -5.10 8.03 -0.62
CA VAL A 146 -4.58 7.03 0.32
C VAL A 146 -3.83 7.76 1.44
N GLU A 147 -4.15 7.47 2.68
CA GLU A 147 -3.57 8.12 3.85
C GLU A 147 -2.82 7.08 4.69
N VAL A 148 -1.59 7.42 5.09
CA VAL A 148 -0.79 6.60 6.01
C VAL A 148 -0.44 7.42 7.23
N SER A 149 -0.96 7.03 8.39
CA SER A 149 -0.56 7.62 9.67
C SER A 149 0.78 7.03 10.11
N ARG A 150 1.62 7.85 10.75
CA ARG A 150 3.03 7.52 11.01
C ARG A 150 3.38 7.72 12.46
N SER A 151 4.45 7.05 12.90
CA SER A 151 4.87 7.00 14.31
C SER A 151 5.31 8.34 14.89
N ASP A 152 5.66 9.31 14.05
CA ASP A 152 5.99 10.69 14.44
C ASP A 152 4.75 11.59 14.59
N GLY A 153 3.56 11.02 14.40
CA GLY A 153 2.28 11.74 14.43
C GLY A 153 1.93 12.45 13.12
N THR A 154 2.76 12.35 12.08
CA THR A 154 2.44 12.90 10.76
C THR A 154 1.51 11.96 9.98
N VAL A 155 0.87 12.50 8.93
CA VAL A 155 0.09 11.72 7.96
C VAL A 155 0.63 11.96 6.56
N ALA A 156 1.06 10.91 5.88
CA ALA A 156 1.44 10.96 4.47
C ALA A 156 0.19 10.76 3.60
N HIS A 157 -0.09 11.71 2.72
CA HIS A 157 -1.21 11.69 1.79
C HIS A 157 -0.70 11.37 0.39
N PHE A 158 -1.24 10.32 -0.19
CA PHE A 158 -0.95 9.87 -1.54
C PHE A 158 -2.21 9.95 -2.40
N VAL A 159 -2.02 10.08 -3.71
CA VAL A 159 -3.10 10.01 -4.71
C VAL A 159 -2.81 8.88 -5.67
N VAL A 160 -3.83 8.10 -6.01
CA VAL A 160 -3.74 7.04 -7.02
C VAL A 160 -3.45 7.64 -8.38
N ASP A 161 -2.40 7.13 -9.02
CA ASP A 161 -2.08 7.40 -10.41
C ASP A 161 -2.70 6.36 -11.33
N LYS A 162 -2.61 5.07 -10.97
CA LYS A 162 -3.07 3.95 -11.79
C LYS A 162 -3.42 2.73 -10.93
N VAL A 163 -4.43 1.98 -11.33
CA VAL A 163 -4.64 0.59 -10.88
C VAL A 163 -4.30 -0.34 -12.04
N ALA A 164 -3.47 -1.35 -11.81
CA ALA A 164 -3.05 -2.31 -12.81
C ALA A 164 -3.21 -3.74 -12.30
N THR A 165 -3.44 -4.67 -13.22
CA THR A 165 -3.44 -6.11 -12.92
C THR A 165 -2.37 -6.77 -13.77
N TYR A 166 -1.52 -7.58 -13.15
CA TYR A 166 -0.45 -8.31 -13.82
C TYR A 166 -0.55 -9.80 -13.48
N LEU A 167 -0.35 -10.67 -14.47
CA LEU A 167 -0.14 -12.10 -14.19
C LEU A 167 1.02 -12.26 -13.22
N LYS A 168 0.93 -13.19 -12.27
CA LYS A 168 2.00 -13.42 -11.28
C LYS A 168 3.36 -13.72 -11.94
N LYS A 169 3.34 -14.39 -13.10
CA LYS A 169 4.54 -14.70 -13.90
C LYS A 169 5.17 -13.48 -14.59
N GLU A 170 4.40 -12.41 -14.76
CA GLU A 170 4.79 -11.17 -15.43
C GLU A 170 4.79 -9.99 -14.44
N PHE A 171 4.85 -10.30 -13.14
CA PHE A 171 4.78 -9.29 -12.10
C PHE A 171 5.97 -8.33 -12.21
N PRO A 172 5.75 -7.02 -12.38
CA PRO A 172 6.81 -6.07 -12.67
C PRO A 172 7.51 -5.66 -11.36
N ALA A 173 8.31 -6.57 -10.79
CA ALA A 173 8.92 -6.41 -9.47
C ALA A 173 9.74 -5.11 -9.35
N GLU A 174 10.51 -4.73 -10.36
CA GLU A 174 11.28 -3.48 -10.37
C GLU A 174 10.38 -2.23 -10.30
N LEU A 175 9.23 -2.26 -10.99
CA LEU A 175 8.26 -1.16 -10.96
C LEU A 175 7.46 -1.10 -9.64
N VAL A 176 7.41 -2.20 -8.89
CA VAL A 176 6.67 -2.26 -7.62
C VAL A 176 7.58 -1.97 -6.43
N TYR A 177 8.77 -2.55 -6.40
CA TYR A 177 9.69 -2.48 -5.27
C TYR A 177 10.88 -1.53 -5.49
N GLY A 178 11.20 -1.20 -6.75
CA GLY A 178 12.31 -0.32 -7.09
C GLY A 178 12.04 1.15 -6.77
N SER A 179 13.09 1.97 -6.78
CA SER A 179 12.95 3.41 -6.54
C SER A 179 12.53 4.13 -7.82
N HIS A 180 11.60 5.09 -7.69
CA HIS A 180 11.08 5.86 -8.83
C HIS A 180 11.62 7.31 -8.87
N GLY A 181 12.51 7.69 -7.96
CA GLY A 181 13.01 9.06 -7.82
C GLY A 181 12.02 10.04 -7.16
N TYR A 182 10.83 9.57 -6.79
CA TYR A 182 9.82 10.28 -6.00
C TYR A 182 9.29 9.39 -4.88
N SER A 183 8.53 9.95 -3.93
CA SER A 183 7.88 9.18 -2.86
C SER A 183 6.63 8.49 -3.40
N ALA A 184 6.73 7.19 -3.64
CA ALA A 184 5.66 6.33 -4.11
C ALA A 184 5.17 5.40 -3.00
N LEU A 185 3.89 5.01 -3.09
CA LEU A 185 3.32 3.93 -2.28
C LEU A 185 2.55 2.99 -3.21
N GLN A 186 2.89 1.70 -3.17
CA GLN A 186 2.17 0.66 -3.89
C GLN A 186 1.35 -0.19 -2.93
N LEU A 187 0.10 -0.41 -3.27
CA LEU A 187 -0.76 -1.36 -2.57
C LEU A 187 -0.92 -2.60 -3.42
N VAL A 188 -0.63 -3.78 -2.85
CA VAL A 188 -0.56 -5.04 -3.61
C VAL A 188 -1.50 -6.08 -2.99
N THR A 189 -2.30 -6.73 -3.85
CA THR A 189 -3.13 -7.87 -3.46
C THR A 189 -3.24 -8.89 -4.60
N CYS A 190 -3.70 -10.11 -4.30
CA CYS A 190 -4.06 -11.10 -5.31
C CYS A 190 -5.24 -10.62 -6.17
N GLY A 191 -5.36 -11.10 -7.42
CA GLY A 191 -6.52 -10.82 -8.25
C GLY A 191 -6.54 -11.59 -9.57
N GLY A 192 -7.39 -11.14 -10.49
CA GLY A 192 -7.67 -11.86 -11.72
C GLY A 192 -8.48 -13.14 -11.47
N GLU A 193 -8.40 -14.08 -12.40
CA GLU A 193 -9.07 -15.38 -12.28
C GLU A 193 -8.41 -16.24 -11.19
N TYR A 194 -9.23 -17.02 -10.50
CA TYR A 194 -8.76 -18.00 -9.53
C TYR A 194 -8.61 -19.37 -10.19
N ASP A 195 -7.44 -19.99 -10.04
CA ASP A 195 -7.21 -21.38 -10.43
C ASP A 195 -7.46 -22.33 -9.25
N PRO A 196 -8.51 -23.18 -9.31
CA PRO A 196 -8.80 -24.16 -8.25
C PRO A 196 -7.81 -25.30 -8.16
N ARG A 197 -7.01 -25.56 -9.20
CA ARG A 197 -5.98 -26.61 -9.19
C ARG A 197 -4.79 -26.17 -8.35
N SER A 198 -4.27 -24.98 -8.62
CA SER A 198 -3.15 -24.40 -7.85
C SER A 198 -3.59 -23.71 -6.56
N ARG A 199 -4.91 -23.56 -6.34
CA ARG A 199 -5.52 -22.80 -5.24
C ARG A 199 -4.95 -21.39 -5.10
N SER A 200 -4.83 -20.70 -6.24
CA SER A 200 -4.24 -19.37 -6.29
C SER A 200 -4.91 -18.52 -7.36
N TYR A 201 -5.01 -17.23 -7.07
CA TYR A 201 -5.21 -16.21 -8.08
C TYR A 201 -4.06 -16.19 -9.08
N LEU A 202 -4.39 -16.00 -10.36
CA LEU A 202 -3.41 -15.98 -11.44
C LEU A 202 -2.68 -14.64 -11.56
N SER A 203 -3.24 -13.57 -10.99
CA SER A 203 -2.71 -12.21 -11.08
C SER A 203 -2.52 -11.56 -9.71
N ASN A 204 -1.83 -10.41 -9.72
CA ASN A 204 -1.84 -9.43 -8.64
C ASN A 204 -2.46 -8.12 -9.16
N VAL A 205 -3.19 -7.44 -8.29
CA VAL A 205 -3.62 -6.05 -8.49
C VAL A 205 -2.62 -5.16 -7.76
N VAL A 206 -2.14 -4.12 -8.46
CA VAL A 206 -1.27 -3.10 -7.91
C VAL A 206 -1.92 -1.73 -8.08
N VAL A 207 -2.08 -1.02 -6.97
CA VAL A 207 -2.48 0.39 -6.96
C VAL A 207 -1.22 1.22 -6.84
N TYR A 208 -0.92 1.99 -7.89
CA TYR A 208 0.21 2.90 -7.94
C TYR A 208 -0.19 4.28 -7.45
N THR A 209 0.59 4.84 -6.53
CA THR A 209 0.31 6.16 -5.97
C THR A 209 1.55 7.03 -5.89
N LYS A 210 1.33 8.34 -5.79
CA LYS A 210 2.37 9.35 -5.53
C LYS A 210 2.01 10.20 -4.32
N LEU A 211 3.01 10.56 -3.53
CA LEU A 211 2.85 11.47 -2.40
C LEU A 211 2.44 12.86 -2.91
N VAL A 212 1.44 13.46 -2.25
CA VAL A 212 0.98 14.83 -2.55
C VAL A 212 1.15 15.79 -1.38
N ALA A 213 1.15 15.28 -0.14
CA ALA A 213 1.35 16.09 1.05
C ALA A 213 1.79 15.24 2.25
N ILE A 214 2.42 15.89 3.23
CA ILE A 214 2.57 15.35 4.59
C ILE A 214 1.94 16.35 5.55
N THR A 215 0.90 15.92 6.26
CA THR A 215 0.31 16.71 7.33
C THR A 215 1.15 16.55 8.60
N PRO A 216 1.65 17.66 9.20
CA PRO A 216 2.43 17.59 10.43
C PRO A 216 1.65 17.04 11.62
N ALA A 217 2.38 16.49 12.61
CA ALA A 217 1.79 16.17 13.89
C ALA A 217 1.22 17.43 14.56
N ALA A 218 0.07 17.30 15.21
CA ALA A 218 -0.48 18.39 16.01
C ALA A 218 0.54 18.77 17.10
N ALA A 219 0.84 20.08 17.20
CA ALA A 219 1.71 20.57 18.26
C ALA A 219 1.11 20.21 19.62
N LYS A 220 1.88 19.54 20.49
CA LYS A 220 1.46 19.34 21.88
C LYS A 220 1.29 20.72 22.52
N ALA A 221 0.07 21.05 22.95
CA ALA A 221 -0.19 22.29 23.66
C ALA A 221 0.71 22.36 24.91
N LYS A 222 1.47 23.46 25.04
CA LYS A 222 2.28 23.71 26.24
C LYS A 222 1.33 23.80 27.44
N PRO A 223 1.59 23.12 28.58
CA PRO A 223 0.80 23.35 29.77
C PRO A 223 0.92 24.83 30.14
N VAL A 224 -0.23 25.51 30.19
CA VAL A 224 -0.33 26.83 30.83
C VAL A 224 -0.16 26.55 32.31
N ASN A 225 1.02 26.87 32.84
CA ASN A 225 1.20 26.96 34.28
C ASN A 225 0.33 28.12 34.74
N GLN A 226 -0.71 27.82 35.51
CA GLN A 226 -1.41 28.83 36.30
C GLN A 226 -0.49 29.15 37.48
N GLU A 227 -0.02 30.39 37.51
CA GLU A 227 0.72 30.98 38.64
C GLU A 227 -0.27 31.57 39.65
#